data_AF-A0A4U0X634-F1
#
_entry.id   AF-A0A4U0X634-F1
#
_cell.length_a   1.000
_cell.length_b   1.000
_cell.length_c   1.000
_cell.angle_alpha   90.00
_cell.angle_beta   90.00
_cell.angle_gamma   90.00
#
_symmetry.space_group_name_H-M   'P 1'
#
loop_
_entity.id
_entity.type
_entity.pdbx_description
1 polymer ?
#
loop_
_entity_poly.entity_id
_entity_poly.type
_entity_poly.pdbx_seq_one_letter_code
_entity_poly.pdbx_strand_id
1 'polypeptide(L)'
;MHLGLPRPGGPPNSGMPSVAFGVDDTIRRASSGGTATSAPTPTPTPTPTPLCTLSLSTFTTNRHHPRPAYGSIWVPSNESMQQLRRLRVKTISRLKLLRRTLRERPELAQHVRELKVSVDLRHELQRNTKDKEDPADILASIIMACPNLERLTGFYPPYAYDSDRLIYALSTRKNLKEHVWIVSNSQPTIRPTSNDSTIFYEPSLDRIKTFLHYHNDWRSLDTLLLHAQQSGSIESGTIYGIIRKLPSLKHLMVSGFAPHEFHDCTLQALPALHSLRLQDLHGITDHGIAQLVHTRAASSLQHLSLIDLEITSLPSLSALLASLTHLRRFTLVQDASPCTPPGATMPQPALSSPTLRYLHWDVLIPGPSTDPLAASIQRAGFPALTTLRAPSDHDGVLQDICRPLATAAIPSDCAASPSAPLPTSATHYVRSLKAARRAAQVRIEQARRRPALKVVVEDEGEVVHKHTLRSFMGTVGSNVEYVLEPDVEGSDDAVMGIRNLLKGTGTVVGEVCVGAGGGGGEGSGKKGGHAARRREGVLELQKFF
;
A
#
# COMPACT_ATOMS: atom_id res chain seq x y z
N MET A 1 5.44 38.97 59.75
CA MET A 1 4.90 40.34 59.88
C MET A 1 4.86 40.98 58.50
N HIS A 2 3.70 41.56 58.19
CA HIS A 2 3.26 42.45 57.09
C HIS A 2 4.31 43.22 56.27
N LEU A 3 4.08 43.69 55.03
CA LEU A 3 2.96 43.77 54.07
C LEU A 3 3.54 44.38 52.76
N GLY A 4 2.88 44.19 51.61
CA GLY A 4 2.91 45.22 50.54
C GLY A 4 2.98 44.73 49.09
N LEU A 5 1.82 44.58 48.46
CA LEU A 5 1.62 44.57 46.99
C LEU A 5 1.97 45.95 46.38
N PRO A 6 2.21 46.03 45.05
CA PRO A 6 1.13 46.54 44.19
C PRO A 6 1.03 45.85 42.80
N ARG A 7 -0.13 46.05 42.15
CA ARG A 7 -0.53 45.61 40.81
C ARG A 7 -0.62 46.85 39.86
N PRO A 8 -0.91 46.71 38.54
CA PRO A 8 -0.05 47.19 37.45
C PRO A 8 -0.60 48.41 36.66
N GLY A 9 0.27 49.05 35.86
CA GLY A 9 -0.08 50.07 34.86
C GLY A 9 0.59 49.77 33.50
N GLY A 10 -0.19 49.84 32.42
CA GLY A 10 0.20 49.46 31.04
C GLY A 10 1.11 50.44 30.30
N PRO A 11 1.56 50.09 29.08
CA PRO A 11 1.42 50.99 27.92
C PRO A 11 1.29 50.18 26.58
N PRO A 12 1.55 50.72 25.37
CA PRO A 12 0.61 51.48 24.53
C PRO A 12 0.46 50.95 23.08
N ASN A 13 -0.44 51.61 22.33
CA ASN A 13 -0.58 51.69 20.86
C ASN A 13 0.45 51.02 19.94
N SER A 14 -0.04 50.14 19.05
CA SER A 14 0.38 49.97 17.65
C SER A 14 -0.81 49.34 16.91
N GLY A 15 -1.42 49.96 15.89
CA GLY A 15 -0.83 50.17 14.58
C GLY A 15 -1.30 49.08 13.62
N MET A 16 -2.59 49.06 13.28
CA MET A 16 -3.17 48.16 12.27
C MET A 16 -2.97 48.75 10.86
N PRO A 17 -2.48 47.97 9.87
CA PRO A 17 -2.52 48.38 8.47
C PRO A 17 -3.85 47.98 7.81
N SER A 18 -4.48 48.98 7.20
CA SER A 18 -5.61 48.86 6.27
C SER A 18 -5.10 48.35 4.92
N VAL A 19 -5.76 47.35 4.32
CA VAL A 19 -5.57 46.98 2.91
C VAL A 19 -6.93 46.79 2.26
N ALA A 20 -7.17 47.60 1.24
CA ALA A 20 -8.38 47.74 0.46
C ALA A 20 -8.61 46.55 -0.49
N PHE A 21 -9.87 46.15 -0.64
CA PHE A 21 -10.34 45.27 -1.71
C PHE A 21 -10.76 46.11 -2.92
N GLY A 22 -10.03 45.96 -4.03
CA GLY A 22 -10.41 46.50 -5.34
C GLY A 22 -11.32 45.49 -6.08
N VAL A 23 -12.54 45.92 -6.35
CA VAL A 23 -13.49 45.28 -7.27
C VAL A 23 -13.21 45.85 -8.65
N ASP A 24 -12.99 45.01 -9.65
CA ASP A 24 -12.99 45.46 -11.05
C ASP A 24 -13.92 44.57 -11.86
N ASP A 25 -14.89 45.25 -12.47
CA ASP A 25 -16.04 44.75 -13.17
C ASP A 25 -16.03 45.47 -14.52
N THR A 26 -15.85 44.74 -15.63
CA THR A 26 -16.03 45.35 -16.95
C THR A 26 -16.50 44.33 -17.99
N ILE A 27 -17.82 44.35 -18.18
CA ILE A 27 -18.51 43.91 -19.38
C ILE A 27 -18.51 45.06 -20.38
N ARG A 28 -18.15 44.81 -21.65
CA ARG A 28 -18.80 45.48 -22.81
C ARG A 28 -18.66 44.70 -24.13
N ARG A 29 -19.82 44.50 -24.74
CA ARG A 29 -20.12 43.97 -26.08
C ARG A 29 -19.83 44.99 -27.19
N ALA A 30 -19.66 44.48 -28.42
CA ALA A 30 -20.30 44.90 -29.70
C ALA A 30 -19.35 44.58 -30.89
N SER A 31 -19.57 43.53 -31.70
CA SER A 31 -20.46 43.42 -32.89
C SER A 31 -19.98 44.17 -34.15
N SER A 32 -19.71 43.46 -35.24
CA SER A 32 -20.38 43.62 -36.56
C SER A 32 -19.69 42.87 -37.72
N GLY A 33 -20.52 42.29 -38.60
CA GLY A 33 -20.32 41.94 -40.03
C GLY A 33 -19.23 40.92 -40.41
N GLY A 34 -19.43 39.88 -41.20
CA GLY A 34 -20.47 39.54 -42.17
C GLY A 34 -19.83 39.38 -43.55
N THR A 35 -19.69 38.15 -44.06
CA THR A 35 -19.89 37.73 -45.48
C THR A 35 -19.54 36.25 -45.65
N ALA A 36 -20.42 35.53 -46.34
CA ALA A 36 -20.29 34.13 -46.69
C ALA A 36 -19.30 33.90 -47.84
N THR A 37 -18.50 32.83 -47.79
CA THR A 37 -18.02 32.14 -49.00
C THR A 37 -17.60 30.70 -48.68
N SER A 38 -18.25 29.75 -49.37
CA SER A 38 -17.79 28.42 -49.80
C SER A 38 -16.96 27.52 -48.88
N ALA A 39 -17.50 26.32 -48.61
CA ALA A 39 -16.79 25.11 -48.19
C ALA A 39 -15.58 24.79 -49.11
N PRO A 40 -14.52 24.16 -48.57
CA PRO A 40 -14.48 22.69 -48.66
C PRO A 40 -14.02 22.01 -47.36
N THR A 41 -14.56 20.82 -47.15
CA THR A 41 -14.25 19.84 -46.11
C THR A 41 -12.76 19.50 -46.03
N PRO A 42 -12.09 19.64 -44.86
CA PRO A 42 -10.83 18.98 -44.60
C PRO A 42 -11.04 17.76 -43.70
N THR A 43 -10.55 16.63 -44.20
CA THR A 43 -10.33 15.34 -43.54
C THR A 43 -9.70 15.49 -42.15
N PRO A 44 -10.17 14.77 -41.11
CA PRO A 44 -9.55 14.81 -39.80
C PRO A 44 -8.20 14.06 -39.82
N THR A 45 -7.16 14.81 -39.46
CA THR A 45 -5.84 14.31 -39.03
C THR A 45 -5.97 13.21 -37.97
N PRO A 46 -5.23 12.08 -38.07
CA PRO A 46 -5.26 11.06 -37.04
C PRO A 46 -4.46 11.51 -35.82
N THR A 47 -5.16 11.70 -34.70
CA THR A 47 -4.57 11.83 -33.35
C THR A 47 -3.97 10.50 -32.91
N PRO A 48 -2.86 10.50 -32.13
CA PRO A 48 -2.12 9.29 -31.79
C PRO A 48 -2.89 8.41 -30.79
N THR A 49 -3.35 7.25 -31.23
CA THR A 49 -3.86 6.20 -30.35
C THR A 49 -2.72 5.51 -29.60
N PRO A 50 -2.80 5.29 -28.27
CA PRO A 50 -1.77 4.57 -27.53
C PRO A 50 -1.82 3.07 -27.85
N LEU A 51 -0.73 2.59 -28.46
CA LEU A 51 -0.39 1.20 -28.67
C LEU A 51 -0.23 0.47 -27.33
N CYS A 52 -1.04 -0.56 -27.07
CA CYS A 52 -0.68 -1.67 -26.18
C CYS A 52 -1.71 -2.81 -26.26
N THR A 53 -1.46 -3.81 -27.10
CA THR A 53 -1.88 -5.20 -26.92
C THR A 53 -1.25 -6.05 -28.03
N LEU A 54 0.01 -6.46 -27.86
CA LEU A 54 0.54 -7.56 -28.66
C LEU A 54 0.09 -8.88 -28.00
N SER A 55 -1.13 -9.27 -28.35
CA SER A 55 -1.49 -10.68 -28.41
C SER A 55 -0.62 -11.31 -29.49
N LEU A 56 0.22 -12.29 -29.15
CA LEU A 56 0.97 -13.11 -30.11
C LEU A 56 0.02 -13.99 -30.92
N SER A 57 -0.76 -13.37 -31.79
CA SER A 57 -1.58 -14.00 -32.81
C SER A 57 -1.57 -13.06 -34.00
N THR A 58 -0.98 -13.53 -35.11
CA THR A 58 -0.92 -12.92 -36.46
C THR A 58 0.00 -11.68 -36.57
N PHE A 59 0.91 -11.47 -37.53
CA PHE A 59 1.28 -12.12 -38.80
C PHE A 59 2.73 -11.65 -39.17
N THR A 60 3.20 -12.15 -40.31
CA THR A 60 4.48 -11.91 -41.00
C THR A 60 4.92 -10.44 -41.17
N THR A 61 6.25 -10.26 -41.29
CA THR A 61 7.00 -9.06 -41.77
C THR A 61 6.88 -7.76 -40.98
N ASN A 62 7.87 -7.42 -40.14
CA ASN A 62 8.64 -6.18 -40.29
C ASN A 62 9.93 -6.19 -39.46
N ARG A 63 11.01 -5.64 -40.02
CA ARG A 63 12.41 -5.76 -39.57
C ARG A 63 12.79 -4.78 -38.44
N HIS A 64 11.83 -4.04 -37.87
CA HIS A 64 12.08 -3.05 -36.83
C HIS A 64 10.89 -2.96 -35.85
N HIS A 65 10.97 -3.70 -34.74
CA HIS A 65 10.19 -3.37 -33.54
C HIS A 65 11.10 -2.69 -32.51
N PRO A 66 10.64 -1.62 -31.84
CA PRO A 66 11.47 -0.88 -30.90
C PRO A 66 11.74 -1.77 -29.67
N ARG A 67 13.03 -1.91 -29.34
CA ARG A 67 13.62 -2.59 -28.19
C ARG A 67 12.84 -2.51 -26.85
N PRO A 68 12.12 -1.43 -26.47
CA PRO A 68 11.36 -1.39 -25.21
C PRO A 68 10.14 -2.33 -25.11
N ALA A 69 9.59 -2.84 -26.22
CA ALA A 69 8.31 -3.58 -26.19
C ALA A 69 8.40 -4.97 -25.51
N TYR A 70 9.59 -5.57 -25.41
CA TYR A 70 9.80 -6.90 -24.83
C TYR A 70 10.28 -6.87 -23.37
N GLY A 71 10.38 -5.68 -22.76
CA GLY A 71 10.88 -5.52 -21.39
C GLY A 71 9.98 -6.15 -20.32
N SER A 72 8.67 -6.08 -20.51
CA SER A 72 7.65 -6.61 -19.61
C SER A 72 6.70 -7.51 -20.40
N ILE A 73 6.65 -8.79 -20.07
CA ILE A 73 5.79 -9.78 -20.74
C ILE A 73 4.64 -10.16 -19.82
N TRP A 74 3.42 -10.05 -20.33
CA TRP A 74 2.23 -10.58 -19.67
C TRP A 74 2.04 -12.05 -20.05
N VAL A 75 1.92 -12.91 -19.05
CA VAL A 75 1.78 -14.37 -19.20
C VAL A 75 0.30 -14.75 -19.06
N PRO A 76 -0.39 -15.04 -20.17
CA PRO A 76 -1.82 -15.34 -20.19
C PRO A 76 -2.13 -16.77 -19.74
N SER A 77 -3.32 -16.99 -19.19
CA SER A 77 -3.90 -18.33 -19.01
C SER A 77 -4.31 -19.00 -20.32
N ASN A 78 -4.49 -20.32 -20.26
CA ASN A 78 -5.04 -21.13 -21.34
C ASN A 78 -6.59 -21.13 -21.39
N GLU A 79 -7.32 -20.44 -20.51
CA GLU A 79 -8.79 -20.52 -20.43
C GLU A 79 -9.52 -20.16 -21.73
N SER A 80 -9.08 -19.12 -22.46
CA SER A 80 -9.61 -18.80 -23.80
C SER A 80 -9.50 -19.94 -24.82
N MET A 81 -8.57 -20.88 -24.60
CA MET A 81 -8.34 -22.04 -25.46
C MET A 81 -9.18 -23.25 -25.04
N GLN A 82 -9.70 -23.29 -23.81
CA GLN A 82 -10.62 -24.35 -23.38
C GLN A 82 -11.97 -24.23 -24.12
N GLN A 83 -12.40 -23.01 -24.43
CA GLN A 83 -13.56 -22.75 -25.30
C GLN A 83 -13.32 -23.25 -26.74
N LEU A 84 -12.10 -23.10 -27.27
CA LEU A 84 -11.70 -23.62 -28.59
C LEU A 84 -11.46 -25.14 -28.61
N ARG A 85 -11.10 -25.75 -27.47
CA ARG A 85 -11.07 -27.23 -27.34
C ARG A 85 -12.46 -27.84 -27.42
N ARG A 86 -13.51 -27.14 -26.96
CA ARG A 86 -14.91 -27.54 -27.23
C ARG A 86 -15.23 -27.59 -28.72
N LEU A 87 -14.49 -26.84 -29.54
CA LEU A 87 -14.55 -26.82 -31.00
C LEU A 87 -13.57 -27.81 -31.68
N ARG A 88 -12.97 -28.75 -30.94
CA ARG A 88 -12.05 -29.81 -31.43
C ARG A 88 -10.81 -29.32 -32.20
N VAL A 89 -10.37 -28.08 -32.02
CA VAL A 89 -9.13 -27.58 -32.65
C VAL A 89 -7.91 -27.92 -31.77
N LYS A 90 -6.96 -28.72 -32.30
CA LYS A 90 -5.67 -29.00 -31.65
C LYS A 90 -4.83 -27.73 -31.62
N THR A 91 -4.86 -27.01 -30.50
CA THR A 91 -4.11 -25.76 -30.36
C THR A 91 -3.07 -25.87 -29.24
N ILE A 92 -1.85 -25.41 -29.52
CA ILE A 92 -0.73 -25.37 -28.57
C ILE A 92 -1.07 -24.36 -27.46
N SER A 93 -0.74 -24.69 -26.20
CA SER A 93 -0.96 -23.76 -25.08
C SER A 93 -0.14 -22.49 -25.25
N ARG A 94 -0.67 -21.33 -24.84
CA ARG A 94 0.01 -20.04 -25.02
C ARG A 94 1.33 -20.00 -24.27
N LEU A 95 1.39 -20.66 -23.11
CA LEU A 95 2.60 -20.84 -22.31
C LEU A 95 3.67 -21.66 -23.05
N LYS A 96 3.28 -22.74 -23.75
CA LYS A 96 4.22 -23.53 -24.58
C LYS A 96 4.72 -22.75 -25.78
N LEU A 97 3.85 -21.94 -26.41
CA LEU A 97 4.24 -21.06 -27.51
C LEU A 97 5.24 -19.99 -27.04
N LEU A 98 5.00 -19.40 -25.86
CA LEU A 98 5.92 -18.43 -25.26
C LEU A 98 7.28 -19.08 -24.96
N ARG A 99 7.29 -20.25 -24.31
CA ARG A 99 8.50 -21.04 -24.04
C ARG A 99 9.28 -21.30 -25.34
N ARG A 100 8.59 -21.74 -26.39
CA ARG A 100 9.19 -22.02 -27.71
C ARG A 100 9.80 -20.76 -28.31
N THR A 101 9.05 -19.66 -28.32
CA THR A 101 9.48 -18.38 -28.91
C THR A 101 10.73 -17.84 -28.23
N LEU A 102 10.77 -17.85 -26.88
CA LEU A 102 11.91 -17.34 -26.13
C LEU A 102 13.17 -18.22 -26.27
N ARG A 103 13.00 -19.53 -26.41
CA ARG A 103 14.11 -20.45 -26.66
C ARG A 103 14.64 -20.36 -28.09
N GLU A 104 13.76 -20.20 -29.08
CA GLU A 104 14.16 -20.06 -30.49
C GLU A 104 14.79 -18.68 -30.79
N ARG A 105 14.46 -17.65 -29.99
CA ARG A 105 14.94 -16.27 -30.18
C ARG A 105 15.61 -15.74 -28.91
N PRO A 106 16.87 -16.14 -28.63
CA PRO A 106 17.57 -15.74 -27.41
C PRO A 106 17.79 -14.23 -27.31
N GLU A 107 17.94 -13.52 -28.45
CA GLU A 107 18.04 -12.06 -28.48
C GLU A 107 16.82 -11.40 -27.85
N LEU A 108 15.60 -11.89 -28.12
CA LEU A 108 14.39 -11.38 -27.49
C LEU A 108 14.36 -11.70 -25.99
N ALA A 109 14.77 -12.91 -25.63
CA ALA A 109 14.76 -13.35 -24.24
C ALA A 109 15.71 -12.54 -23.34
N GLN A 110 16.81 -12.00 -23.89
CA GLN A 110 17.71 -11.09 -23.18
C GLN A 110 17.10 -9.74 -22.84
N HIS A 111 16.05 -9.31 -23.54
CA HIS A 111 15.37 -8.03 -23.28
C HIS A 111 14.32 -8.15 -22.17
N VAL A 112 13.91 -9.38 -21.82
CA VAL A 112 12.86 -9.62 -20.82
C VAL A 112 13.40 -9.33 -19.42
N ARG A 113 12.83 -8.30 -18.78
CA ARG A 113 13.15 -7.89 -17.41
C ARG A 113 12.05 -8.24 -16.42
N GLU A 114 10.80 -8.30 -16.86
CA GLU A 114 9.66 -8.56 -15.99
C GLU A 114 8.71 -9.58 -16.63
N LEU A 115 8.28 -10.55 -15.82
CA LEU A 115 7.22 -11.50 -16.15
C LEU A 115 6.01 -11.26 -15.23
N LYS A 116 4.87 -10.87 -15.81
CA LYS A 116 3.61 -10.65 -15.10
C LYS A 116 2.68 -11.85 -15.29
N VAL A 117 2.43 -12.61 -14.24
CA VAL A 117 1.49 -13.74 -14.27
C VAL A 117 0.06 -13.22 -14.11
N SER A 118 -0.82 -13.56 -15.06
CA SER A 118 -2.24 -13.21 -14.98
C SER A 118 -2.96 -13.92 -13.83
N VAL A 119 -4.05 -13.32 -13.33
CA VAL A 119 -4.87 -13.90 -12.25
C VAL A 119 -5.41 -15.28 -12.65
N ASP A 120 -5.88 -15.40 -13.89
CA ASP A 120 -6.38 -16.67 -14.44
C ASP A 120 -5.28 -17.75 -14.45
N LEU A 121 -4.06 -17.40 -14.88
CA LEU A 121 -2.95 -18.37 -14.98
C LEU A 121 -2.49 -18.77 -13.59
N ARG A 122 -2.48 -17.83 -12.64
CA ARG A 122 -2.22 -18.14 -11.25
C ARG A 122 -3.21 -19.16 -10.70
N HIS A 123 -4.51 -19.01 -10.97
CA HIS A 123 -5.50 -20.00 -10.53
C HIS A 123 -5.27 -21.35 -11.21
N GLU A 124 -4.84 -21.37 -12.47
CA GLU A 124 -4.41 -22.59 -13.17
C GLU A 124 -3.17 -23.23 -12.51
N LEU A 125 -2.16 -22.44 -12.12
CA LEU A 125 -0.94 -22.90 -11.43
C LEU A 125 -1.20 -23.42 -10.02
N GLN A 126 -2.22 -22.89 -9.33
CA GLN A 126 -2.61 -23.34 -7.99
C GLN A 126 -3.50 -24.60 -8.03
N ARG A 127 -4.08 -24.95 -9.18
CA ARG A 127 -4.86 -26.19 -9.35
C ARG A 127 -3.89 -27.33 -9.56
N ASN A 128 -3.92 -28.31 -8.67
CA ASN A 128 -3.08 -29.50 -8.75
C ASN A 128 -3.61 -30.44 -9.85
N THR A 129 -3.23 -30.18 -11.10
CA THR A 129 -3.66 -30.99 -12.25
C THR A 129 -2.71 -32.16 -12.43
N LYS A 130 -3.22 -33.39 -12.42
CA LYS A 130 -2.48 -34.62 -12.81
C LYS A 130 -2.21 -34.69 -14.33
N ASP A 131 -1.97 -33.55 -14.97
CA ASP A 131 -1.63 -33.45 -16.40
C ASP A 131 -0.15 -33.77 -16.62
N LYS A 132 0.20 -34.21 -17.84
CA LYS A 132 1.54 -34.71 -18.21
C LYS A 132 2.68 -33.68 -18.15
N GLU A 133 2.38 -32.38 -18.11
CA GLU A 133 3.36 -31.31 -17.90
C GLU A 133 2.74 -30.26 -16.98
N ASP A 134 3.31 -30.07 -15.79
CA ASP A 134 2.88 -29.07 -14.84
C ASP A 134 3.10 -27.65 -15.44
N PRO A 135 2.08 -26.76 -15.46
CA PRO A 135 2.27 -25.38 -15.89
C PRO A 135 3.40 -24.66 -15.13
N ALA A 136 3.70 -25.04 -13.88
CA ALA A 136 4.82 -24.51 -13.10
C ALA A 136 6.18 -24.84 -13.74
N ASP A 137 6.34 -26.06 -14.28
CA ASP A 137 7.56 -26.49 -14.99
C ASP A 137 7.79 -25.69 -16.28
N ILE A 138 6.71 -25.39 -16.99
CA ILE A 138 6.78 -24.59 -18.22
C ILE A 138 7.17 -23.15 -17.87
N LEU A 139 6.62 -22.61 -16.78
CA LEU A 139 7.00 -21.28 -16.27
C LEU A 139 8.47 -21.23 -15.82
N ALA A 140 8.94 -22.24 -15.08
CA ALA A 140 10.34 -22.38 -14.69
C ALA A 140 11.26 -22.39 -15.93
N SER A 141 10.87 -23.12 -16.98
CA SER A 141 11.60 -23.11 -18.24
C SER A 141 11.60 -21.76 -18.95
N ILE A 142 10.54 -20.95 -18.83
CA ILE A 142 10.48 -19.60 -19.41
C ILE A 142 11.45 -18.68 -18.66
N ILE A 143 11.47 -18.75 -17.33
CA ILE A 143 12.40 -18.01 -16.49
C ILE A 143 13.84 -18.37 -16.84
N MET A 144 14.14 -19.66 -17.01
CA MET A 144 15.48 -20.11 -17.43
C MET A 144 15.91 -19.53 -18.78
N ALA A 145 14.97 -19.34 -19.71
CA ALA A 145 15.25 -18.74 -21.02
C ALA A 145 15.53 -17.23 -20.93
N CYS A 146 15.12 -16.55 -19.86
CA CYS A 146 15.28 -15.10 -19.67
C CYS A 146 16.47 -14.80 -18.73
N PRO A 147 17.68 -14.50 -19.25
CA PRO A 147 18.87 -14.31 -18.40
C PRO A 147 18.86 -13.01 -17.59
N ASN A 148 18.23 -11.95 -18.11
CA ASN A 148 18.20 -10.61 -17.50
C ASN A 148 16.91 -10.34 -16.71
N LEU A 149 16.24 -11.41 -16.25
CA LEU A 149 15.00 -11.28 -15.50
C LEU A 149 15.28 -10.55 -14.18
N GLU A 150 14.58 -9.44 -13.98
CA GLU A 150 14.62 -8.61 -12.77
C GLU A 150 13.46 -8.93 -11.83
N ARG A 151 12.29 -9.33 -12.35
CA ARG A 151 11.03 -9.43 -11.58
C ARG A 151 10.09 -10.53 -12.08
N LEU A 152 9.47 -11.25 -11.13
CA LEU A 152 8.33 -12.14 -11.35
C LEU A 152 7.17 -11.66 -10.47
N THR A 153 6.09 -11.19 -11.09
CA THR A 153 4.94 -10.61 -10.37
C THR A 153 3.64 -11.35 -10.66
N GLY A 154 2.70 -11.28 -9.73
CA GLY A 154 1.37 -11.90 -9.86
C GLY A 154 1.30 -13.38 -9.45
N PHE A 155 2.44 -14.05 -9.22
CA PHE A 155 2.47 -15.42 -8.71
C PHE A 155 3.66 -15.62 -7.78
N TYR A 156 3.38 -16.09 -6.57
CA TYR A 156 4.36 -16.36 -5.52
C TYR A 156 4.06 -17.76 -4.95
N PRO A 157 4.82 -18.80 -5.34
CA PRO A 157 4.57 -20.16 -4.88
C PRO A 157 4.95 -20.30 -3.39
N PRO A 158 4.18 -21.07 -2.60
CA PRO A 158 4.62 -21.46 -1.26
C PRO A 158 5.83 -22.37 -1.35
N TYR A 159 6.86 -22.06 -0.56
CA TYR A 159 8.02 -22.91 -0.37
C TYR A 159 7.67 -24.02 0.61
N ALA A 160 7.68 -25.26 0.11
CA ALA A 160 7.30 -26.47 0.83
C ALA A 160 8.49 -27.41 1.12
N TYR A 161 9.72 -26.89 1.12
CA TYR A 161 10.97 -27.67 1.31
C TYR A 161 11.24 -28.77 0.27
N ASP A 162 10.35 -28.96 -0.69
CA ASP A 162 10.53 -29.82 -1.85
C ASP A 162 11.19 -29.02 -2.98
N SER A 163 12.06 -29.66 -3.76
CA SER A 163 12.86 -29.02 -4.80
C SER A 163 11.98 -28.52 -5.96
N ASP A 164 11.47 -27.30 -5.84
CA ASP A 164 10.68 -26.67 -6.88
C ASP A 164 11.61 -26.15 -7.99
N ARG A 165 11.40 -26.66 -9.21
CA ARG A 165 12.12 -26.24 -10.42
C ARG A 165 11.98 -24.75 -10.67
N LEU A 166 10.85 -24.16 -10.26
CA LEU A 166 10.60 -22.73 -10.38
C LEU A 166 11.54 -21.91 -9.49
N ILE A 167 11.72 -22.33 -8.24
CA ILE A 167 12.59 -21.67 -7.27
C ILE A 167 14.04 -21.76 -7.72
N TYR A 168 14.46 -22.94 -8.19
CA TYR A 168 15.78 -23.12 -8.79
C TYR A 168 15.97 -22.22 -10.02
N ALA A 169 14.95 -22.09 -10.88
CA ALA A 169 15.04 -21.20 -12.03
C ALA A 169 15.26 -19.74 -11.61
N LEU A 170 14.58 -19.28 -10.56
CA LEU A 170 14.75 -17.94 -10.00
C LEU A 170 16.11 -17.75 -9.31
N SER A 171 16.62 -18.75 -8.59
CA SER A 171 17.92 -18.65 -7.91
C SER A 171 19.08 -18.43 -8.88
N THR A 172 18.98 -18.94 -10.12
CA THR A 172 20.01 -18.74 -11.14
C THR A 172 20.02 -17.34 -11.78
N ARG A 173 19.02 -16.49 -11.50
CA ARG A 173 18.91 -15.14 -12.11
C ARG A 173 19.69 -14.10 -11.29
N LYS A 174 20.80 -13.61 -11.87
CA LYS A 174 21.72 -12.66 -11.20
C LYS A 174 21.21 -11.22 -11.09
N ASN A 175 20.28 -10.85 -11.97
CA ASN A 175 19.72 -9.50 -12.06
C ASN A 175 18.37 -9.37 -11.33
N LEU A 176 17.98 -10.39 -10.56
CA LEU A 176 16.74 -10.37 -9.79
C LEU A 176 16.78 -9.21 -8.79
N LYS A 177 15.77 -8.35 -8.82
CA LYS A 177 15.64 -7.17 -7.97
C LYS A 177 14.65 -7.40 -6.83
N GLU A 178 13.58 -8.15 -7.09
CA GLU A 178 12.56 -8.42 -6.08
C GLU A 178 12.26 -9.92 -5.97
N HIS A 179 11.99 -10.37 -4.75
CA HIS A 179 11.58 -11.75 -4.49
C HIS A 179 10.68 -11.85 -3.27
N VAL A 180 9.77 -12.83 -3.30
CA VAL A 180 8.80 -13.10 -2.24
C VAL A 180 8.90 -14.57 -1.84
N TRP A 181 9.25 -14.80 -0.58
CA TRP A 181 9.21 -16.11 0.05
C TRP A 181 7.94 -16.27 0.88
N ILE A 182 7.17 -17.31 0.58
CA ILE A 182 6.06 -17.78 1.42
C ILE A 182 6.49 -19.12 1.99
N VAL A 183 7.04 -19.11 3.19
CA VAL A 183 7.53 -20.31 3.86
C VAL A 183 6.37 -20.99 4.54
N SER A 184 6.06 -22.23 4.17
CA SER A 184 5.03 -23.02 4.83
C SER A 184 5.66 -24.18 5.58
N ASN A 185 5.18 -24.48 6.78
CA ASN A 185 5.51 -25.74 7.45
C ASN A 185 4.73 -26.88 6.79
N SER A 186 5.16 -27.32 5.60
CA SER A 186 4.72 -28.59 5.04
C SER A 186 5.41 -29.71 5.81
N GLN A 187 4.82 -30.11 6.93
CA GLN A 187 5.11 -31.45 7.44
C GLN A 187 4.74 -32.44 6.33
N PRO A 188 5.67 -33.27 5.83
CA PRO A 188 5.24 -34.45 5.10
C PRO A 188 4.37 -35.25 6.07
N THR A 189 3.11 -35.48 5.71
CA THR A 189 2.20 -36.34 6.47
C THR A 189 2.73 -37.78 6.42
N ILE A 190 3.78 -38.08 7.16
CA ILE A 190 4.16 -39.44 7.47
C ILE A 190 3.18 -39.86 8.56
N ARG A 191 2.16 -40.63 8.16
CA ARG A 191 1.36 -41.38 9.12
C ARG A 191 2.35 -42.26 9.90
N PRO A 192 2.42 -42.18 11.24
CA PRO A 192 3.30 -43.04 12.01
C PRO A 192 2.77 -44.47 11.88
N THR A 193 3.31 -45.23 10.93
CA THR A 193 3.12 -46.68 10.84
C THR A 193 4.26 -47.37 11.57
N SER A 194 4.33 -47.20 12.88
CA SER A 194 4.96 -48.11 13.84
C SER A 194 5.17 -47.39 15.16
N ASN A 195 4.99 -48.14 16.25
CA ASN A 195 5.06 -47.70 17.64
C ASN A 195 6.48 -47.31 18.07
N ASP A 196 7.06 -46.28 17.46
CA ASP A 196 8.31 -45.70 17.95
C ASP A 196 8.12 -44.24 18.35
N SER A 197 8.37 -44.01 19.62
CA SER A 197 8.19 -42.77 20.34
C SER A 197 9.10 -41.66 19.81
N THR A 198 8.51 -40.47 19.61
CA THR A 198 9.16 -39.15 19.72
C THR A 198 10.48 -38.97 18.97
N ILE A 199 10.41 -38.86 17.64
CA ILE A 199 11.44 -38.14 16.88
C ILE A 199 10.89 -36.75 16.61
N PHE A 200 11.29 -35.77 17.43
CA PHE A 200 11.20 -34.35 17.05
C PHE A 200 12.05 -34.19 15.78
N TYR A 201 11.40 -34.05 14.63
CA TYR A 201 12.08 -33.90 13.35
C TYR A 201 12.73 -32.50 13.29
N GLU A 202 14.03 -32.47 13.55
CA GLU A 202 14.90 -31.33 13.22
C GLU A 202 14.89 -31.13 11.69
N PRO A 203 14.74 -29.90 11.16
CA PRO A 203 14.87 -29.65 9.73
C PRO A 203 16.21 -30.20 9.28
N SER A 204 16.23 -31.18 8.37
CA SER A 204 17.51 -31.78 7.95
C SER A 204 18.45 -30.66 7.48
N LEU A 205 19.67 -30.63 8.01
CA LEU A 205 20.70 -29.61 7.75
C LEU A 205 20.87 -29.29 6.24
N ASP A 206 20.61 -30.27 5.38
CA ASP A 206 20.61 -30.15 3.92
C ASP A 206 19.52 -29.22 3.37
N ARG A 207 18.34 -29.15 4.01
CA ARG A 207 17.27 -28.21 3.65
C ARG A 207 17.69 -26.77 3.90
N ILE A 208 18.29 -26.50 5.06
CA ILE A 208 18.82 -25.16 5.41
C ILE A 208 19.91 -24.75 4.42
N LYS A 209 20.86 -25.65 4.14
CA LYS A 209 21.92 -25.40 3.15
C LYS A 209 21.36 -25.11 1.76
N THR A 210 20.38 -25.87 1.32
CA THR A 210 19.72 -25.68 0.01
C THR A 210 19.01 -24.33 -0.03
N PHE A 211 18.29 -23.97 1.01
CA PHE A 211 17.61 -22.68 1.10
C PHE A 211 18.60 -21.51 1.07
N LEU A 212 19.70 -21.61 1.82
CA LEU A 212 20.78 -20.62 1.77
C LEU A 212 21.47 -20.57 0.40
N HIS A 213 21.53 -21.68 -0.33
CA HIS A 213 22.14 -21.74 -1.66
C HIS A 213 21.36 -20.91 -2.69
N TYR A 214 20.02 -20.87 -2.60
CA TYR A 214 19.20 -20.10 -3.52
C TYR A 214 19.51 -18.59 -3.54
N HIS A 215 20.13 -18.08 -2.49
CA HIS A 215 20.44 -16.66 -2.32
C HIS A 215 21.87 -16.28 -2.78
N ASN A 216 22.69 -17.24 -3.24
CA ASN A 216 24.11 -16.99 -3.54
C ASN A 216 24.35 -16.00 -4.69
N ASP A 217 23.47 -16.00 -5.70
CA ASP A 217 23.61 -15.19 -6.91
C ASP A 217 22.81 -13.87 -6.87
N TRP A 218 22.07 -13.62 -5.79
CA TRP A 218 21.15 -12.48 -5.64
C TRP A 218 21.85 -11.20 -5.18
N ARG A 219 22.89 -10.78 -5.91
CA ARG A 219 23.66 -9.57 -5.58
C ARG A 219 22.91 -8.27 -5.86
N SER A 220 21.96 -8.32 -6.80
CA SER A 220 21.18 -7.15 -7.26
C SER A 220 19.82 -7.02 -6.57
N LEU A 221 19.50 -7.93 -5.64
CA LEU A 221 18.19 -7.96 -4.98
C LEU A 221 18.07 -6.76 -4.02
N ASP A 222 17.10 -5.89 -4.29
CA ASP A 222 16.82 -4.71 -3.49
C ASP A 222 15.57 -4.87 -2.61
N THR A 223 14.66 -5.78 -2.97
CA THR A 223 13.36 -5.95 -2.32
C THR A 223 13.13 -7.41 -1.95
N LEU A 224 12.97 -7.70 -0.66
CA LEU A 224 12.71 -9.04 -0.16
C LEU A 224 11.47 -9.05 0.75
N LEU A 225 10.56 -9.97 0.47
CA LEU A 225 9.44 -10.29 1.34
C LEU A 225 9.63 -11.69 1.91
N LEU A 226 9.61 -11.82 3.23
CA LEU A 226 9.62 -13.07 3.96
C LEU A 226 8.29 -13.21 4.72
N HIS A 227 7.50 -14.21 4.37
CA HIS A 227 6.26 -14.53 5.06
C HIS A 227 6.23 -15.99 5.49
N ALA A 228 5.93 -16.24 6.75
CA ALA A 228 5.65 -17.57 7.25
C ALA A 228 4.13 -17.83 7.29
N GLN A 229 3.72 -18.94 6.67
CA GLN A 229 2.37 -19.47 6.71
C GLN A 229 2.33 -20.59 7.77
N GLN A 230 1.89 -20.26 8.99
CA GLN A 230 1.76 -21.17 10.14
C GLN A 230 3.11 -21.64 10.75
N SER A 231 3.98 -20.70 11.13
CA SER A 231 5.39 -20.92 11.54
C SER A 231 6.25 -21.44 10.38
N GLY A 232 7.37 -20.79 10.10
CA GLY A 232 8.19 -21.12 8.93
C GLY A 232 8.95 -22.44 9.05
N SER A 233 9.11 -22.98 10.27
CA SER A 233 10.13 -23.98 10.63
C SER A 233 11.54 -23.54 10.20
N ILE A 234 11.79 -22.23 10.15
CA ILE A 234 13.10 -21.65 9.81
C ILE A 234 13.71 -21.08 11.07
N GLU A 235 14.90 -21.56 11.43
CA GLU A 235 15.66 -21.00 12.53
C GLU A 235 16.12 -19.56 12.25
N SER A 236 16.20 -18.76 13.30
CA SER A 236 16.65 -17.36 13.25
C SER A 236 18.02 -17.18 12.58
N GLY A 237 18.94 -18.13 12.79
CA GLY A 237 20.26 -18.15 12.15
C GLY A 237 20.19 -18.26 10.62
N THR A 238 19.15 -18.89 10.07
CA THR A 238 18.96 -19.01 8.62
C THR A 238 18.54 -17.68 8.02
N ILE A 239 17.59 -16.97 8.65
CA ILE A 239 17.16 -15.63 8.22
C ILE A 239 18.36 -14.68 8.21
N TYR A 240 19.17 -14.75 9.26
CA TYR A 240 20.44 -14.01 9.32
C TYR A 240 21.39 -14.33 8.17
N GLY A 241 21.57 -15.62 7.88
CA GLY A 241 22.42 -16.11 6.80
C GLY A 241 21.96 -15.64 5.42
N ILE A 242 20.65 -15.52 5.21
CA ILE A 242 20.06 -14.98 3.97
C ILE A 242 20.40 -13.51 3.84
N ILE A 243 20.07 -12.72 4.85
CA ILE A 243 20.21 -11.26 4.83
C ILE A 243 21.67 -10.85 4.57
N ARG A 244 22.64 -11.58 5.14
CA ARG A 244 24.07 -11.35 4.88
C ARG A 244 24.49 -11.57 3.42
N LYS A 245 23.78 -12.39 2.65
CA LYS A 245 24.07 -12.66 1.24
C LYS A 245 23.49 -11.62 0.28
N LEU A 246 22.73 -10.64 0.79
CA LEU A 246 21.99 -9.67 0.00
C LEU A 246 22.56 -8.26 0.20
N PRO A 247 23.69 -7.91 -0.45
CA PRO A 247 24.39 -6.64 -0.21
C PRO A 247 23.63 -5.40 -0.71
N SER A 248 22.70 -5.57 -1.66
CA SER A 248 21.94 -4.47 -2.27
C SER A 248 20.54 -4.28 -1.65
N LEU A 249 20.22 -5.01 -0.58
CA LEU A 249 18.90 -5.02 0.03
C LEU A 249 18.54 -3.64 0.60
N LYS A 250 17.38 -3.11 0.20
CA LYS A 250 16.87 -1.79 0.62
C LYS A 250 15.48 -1.87 1.26
N HIS A 251 14.67 -2.83 0.81
CA HIS A 251 13.29 -2.98 1.25
C HIS A 251 13.10 -4.40 1.79
N LEU A 252 12.77 -4.51 3.08
CA LEU A 252 12.58 -5.79 3.76
C LEU A 252 11.23 -5.83 4.45
N MET A 253 10.47 -6.89 4.17
CA MET A 253 9.25 -7.20 4.90
C MET A 253 9.41 -8.57 5.54
N VAL A 254 9.08 -8.66 6.82
CA VAL A 254 9.04 -9.92 7.56
C VAL A 254 7.68 -10.07 8.22
N SER A 255 7.05 -11.24 8.10
CA SER A 255 5.74 -11.48 8.70
C SER A 255 5.41 -12.92 9.06
N GLY A 256 4.69 -13.11 10.18
CA GLY A 256 4.09 -14.39 10.58
C GLY A 256 5.07 -15.43 11.15
N PHE A 257 6.31 -15.03 11.42
CA PHE A 257 7.33 -15.90 12.01
C PHE A 257 7.11 -16.03 13.52
N ALA A 258 7.35 -17.23 14.05
CA ALA A 258 7.22 -17.50 15.47
C ALA A 258 8.34 -16.82 16.29
N PRO A 259 8.17 -16.65 17.62
CA PRO A 259 9.16 -15.96 18.46
C PRO A 259 10.57 -16.56 18.45
N HIS A 260 10.71 -17.87 18.21
CA HIS A 260 12.00 -18.53 18.11
C HIS A 260 12.67 -18.37 16.73
N GLU A 261 11.89 -17.98 15.71
CA GLU A 261 12.33 -17.83 14.32
C GLU A 261 12.77 -16.38 14.06
N PHE A 262 12.02 -15.39 14.58
CA PHE A 262 12.36 -13.98 14.45
C PHE A 262 12.09 -13.23 15.74
N HIS A 263 13.16 -12.65 16.32
CA HIS A 263 13.16 -11.98 17.63
C HIS A 263 14.06 -10.73 17.63
N ASP A 264 14.21 -10.09 18.78
CA ASP A 264 14.99 -8.85 18.94
C ASP A 264 16.43 -8.94 18.40
N CYS A 265 17.10 -10.09 18.54
CA CYS A 265 18.47 -10.25 18.03
C CYS A 265 18.52 -10.30 16.49
N THR A 266 17.52 -10.93 15.84
CA THR A 266 17.43 -10.90 14.37
C THR A 266 17.09 -9.52 13.85
N LEU A 267 16.30 -8.75 14.60
CA LEU A 267 16.02 -7.34 14.29
C LEU A 267 17.30 -6.49 14.38
N GLN A 268 18.14 -6.73 15.39
CA GLN A 268 19.42 -6.01 15.56
C GLN A 268 20.41 -6.28 14.41
N ALA A 269 20.32 -7.46 13.83
CA ALA A 269 21.18 -7.95 12.77
C ALA A 269 20.88 -7.39 11.37
N LEU A 270 19.80 -6.62 11.20
CA LEU A 270 19.39 -6.11 9.89
C LEU A 270 20.42 -5.14 9.28
N PRO A 271 20.63 -5.16 7.94
CA PRO A 271 21.50 -4.25 7.23
C PRO A 271 20.89 -2.85 7.18
N ALA A 272 21.61 -1.89 6.59
CA ALA A 272 21.03 -0.59 6.28
C ALA A 272 19.86 -0.77 5.28
N LEU A 273 18.68 -0.25 5.63
CA LEU A 273 17.46 -0.39 4.84
C LEU A 273 16.81 0.98 4.62
N HIS A 274 16.15 1.16 3.48
CA HIS A 274 15.31 2.32 3.20
C HIS A 274 13.86 2.10 3.66
N SER A 275 13.35 0.86 3.55
CA SER A 275 12.01 0.53 4.04
C SER A 275 12.02 -0.77 4.83
N LEU A 276 11.37 -0.75 5.99
CA LEU A 276 11.20 -1.91 6.86
C LEU A 276 9.73 -2.06 7.22
N ARG A 277 9.16 -3.23 6.93
CA ARG A 277 7.80 -3.60 7.34
C ARG A 277 7.83 -4.85 8.19
N LEU A 278 7.36 -4.73 9.43
CA LEU A 278 7.29 -5.81 10.40
C LEU A 278 5.80 -6.05 10.69
N GLN A 279 5.33 -7.28 10.45
CA GLN A 279 3.91 -7.59 10.58
C GLN A 279 3.68 -8.92 11.28
N ASP A 280 2.89 -8.94 12.37
CA ASP A 280 2.51 -10.19 13.06
C ASP A 280 3.76 -10.99 13.50
N LEU A 281 4.61 -10.34 14.33
CA LEU A 281 5.88 -10.89 14.81
C LEU A 281 5.96 -10.82 16.34
N HIS A 282 5.42 -11.83 17.00
CA HIS A 282 5.35 -11.90 18.47
C HIS A 282 6.70 -12.07 19.18
N GLY A 283 7.78 -12.33 18.45
CA GLY A 283 9.13 -12.37 19.02
C GLY A 283 9.80 -11.01 19.18
N ILE A 284 9.20 -9.95 18.64
CA ILE A 284 9.71 -8.57 18.76
C ILE A 284 9.09 -7.92 19.99
N THR A 285 9.93 -7.40 20.87
CA THR A 285 9.49 -6.75 22.10
C THR A 285 9.69 -5.24 22.05
N ASP A 286 9.12 -4.51 23.02
CA ASP A 286 9.40 -3.08 23.22
C ASP A 286 10.90 -2.77 23.38
N HIS A 287 11.66 -3.73 23.93
CA HIS A 287 13.12 -3.62 24.02
C HIS A 287 13.77 -3.74 22.64
N GLY A 288 13.35 -4.70 21.81
CA GLY A 288 13.80 -4.81 20.42
C GLY A 288 13.55 -3.54 19.61
N ILE A 289 12.36 -2.95 19.76
CA ILE A 289 12.01 -1.67 19.11
C ILE A 289 12.89 -0.52 19.62
N ALA A 290 13.13 -0.43 20.93
CA ALA A 290 14.04 0.56 21.49
C ALA A 290 15.49 0.37 21.00
N GLN A 291 15.94 -0.88 20.83
CA GLN A 291 17.27 -1.20 20.33
C GLN A 291 17.43 -1.00 18.82
N LEU A 292 16.32 -0.93 18.07
CA LEU A 292 16.34 -0.68 16.62
C LEU A 292 17.12 0.61 16.29
N VAL A 293 17.05 1.61 17.17
CA VAL A 293 17.80 2.88 17.09
C VAL A 293 19.30 2.68 16.93
N HIS A 294 19.87 1.66 17.57
CA HIS A 294 21.31 1.38 17.56
C HIS A 294 21.74 0.48 16.39
N THR A 295 20.82 0.14 15.48
CA THR A 295 21.10 -0.78 14.37
C THR A 295 21.55 -0.04 13.12
N ARG A 296 22.18 -0.77 12.19
CA ARG A 296 22.48 -0.23 10.85
C ARG A 296 21.21 0.08 10.07
N ALA A 297 20.13 -0.66 10.30
CA ALA A 297 18.84 -0.44 9.64
C ALA A 297 18.31 0.98 9.87
N ALA A 298 18.39 1.49 11.10
CA ALA A 298 17.92 2.82 11.47
C ALA A 298 18.63 3.97 10.72
N SER A 299 19.90 3.79 10.31
CA SER A 299 20.74 4.86 9.75
C SER A 299 20.24 5.48 8.43
N SER A 300 19.46 4.73 7.64
CA SER A 300 18.98 5.16 6.32
C SER A 300 17.48 4.95 6.13
N LEU A 301 16.78 4.63 7.21
CA LEU A 301 15.38 4.23 7.18
C LEU A 301 14.47 5.41 6.86
N GLN A 302 13.69 5.27 5.78
CA GLN A 302 12.75 6.29 5.30
C GLN A 302 11.30 5.86 5.51
N HIS A 303 11.01 4.56 5.48
CA HIS A 303 9.67 4.02 5.67
C HIS A 303 9.72 2.93 6.73
N LEU A 304 8.92 3.09 7.78
CA LEU A 304 8.79 2.09 8.84
C LEU A 304 7.32 1.77 9.07
N SER A 305 6.98 0.50 8.93
CA SER A 305 5.63 -0.01 9.15
C SER A 305 5.65 -1.09 10.21
N LEU A 306 4.99 -0.82 11.35
CA LEU A 306 4.83 -1.71 12.50
C LEU A 306 3.36 -2.12 12.57
N ILE A 307 3.07 -3.39 12.30
CA ILE A 307 1.72 -3.91 12.14
C ILE A 307 1.53 -5.13 13.05
N ASP A 308 0.52 -5.13 13.90
CA ASP A 308 0.15 -6.24 14.79
C ASP A 308 1.35 -6.77 15.60
N LEU A 309 2.21 -5.85 16.07
CA LEU A 309 3.33 -6.16 16.97
C LEU A 309 2.96 -6.02 18.45
N GLU A 310 1.81 -5.39 18.74
CA GLU A 310 1.31 -5.12 20.10
C GLU A 310 2.34 -4.41 20.99
N ILE A 311 2.91 -3.32 20.47
CA ILE A 311 3.90 -2.49 21.18
C ILE A 311 3.21 -1.83 22.37
N THR A 312 3.72 -2.06 23.58
CA THR A 312 3.09 -1.54 24.80
C THR A 312 3.73 -0.24 25.28
N SER A 313 5.00 0.00 24.94
CA SER A 313 5.79 1.13 25.45
C SER A 313 5.74 2.35 24.52
N LEU A 314 4.98 3.38 24.90
CA LEU A 314 5.01 4.68 24.22
C LEU A 314 6.40 5.35 24.26
N PRO A 315 7.19 5.27 25.36
CA PRO A 315 8.56 5.77 25.38
C PRO A 315 9.48 5.14 24.34
N SER A 316 9.34 3.82 24.08
CA SER A 316 10.14 3.13 23.05
C SER A 316 9.84 3.70 21.66
N LEU A 317 8.56 3.95 21.34
CA LEU A 317 8.16 4.60 20.09
C LEU A 317 8.68 6.05 20.00
N SER A 318 8.64 6.80 21.10
CA SER A 318 9.18 8.16 21.15
C SER A 318 10.68 8.18 20.81
N ALA A 319 11.47 7.34 21.48
CA ALA A 319 12.90 7.27 21.26
C ALA A 319 13.21 6.87 19.81
N LEU A 320 12.46 5.91 19.28
CA LEU A 320 12.57 5.49 17.89
C LEU A 320 12.31 6.65 16.92
N LEU A 321 11.14 7.28 16.99
CA LEU A 321 10.76 8.36 16.06
C LEU A 321 11.71 9.57 16.12
N ALA A 322 12.20 9.90 17.31
CA ALA A 322 13.14 10.99 17.51
C ALA A 322 14.52 10.69 16.90
N SER A 323 14.95 9.42 16.94
CA SER A 323 16.25 8.98 16.43
C SER A 323 16.33 8.79 14.92
N LEU A 324 15.22 8.47 14.26
CA LEU A 324 15.19 8.14 12.83
C LEU A 324 15.22 9.42 11.99
N THR A 325 16.42 9.93 11.73
CA THR A 325 16.65 11.23 11.08
C THR A 325 16.17 11.30 9.63
N HIS A 326 16.01 10.17 8.94
CA HIS A 326 15.57 10.12 7.55
C HIS A 326 14.12 9.63 7.37
N LEU A 327 13.39 9.40 8.47
CA LEU A 327 12.05 8.83 8.42
C LEU A 327 11.05 9.77 7.76
N ARG A 328 10.42 9.33 6.67
CA ARG A 328 9.41 10.09 5.92
C ARG A 328 8.01 9.55 6.11
N ARG A 329 7.88 8.24 6.28
CA ARG A 329 6.60 7.54 6.44
C ARG A 329 6.66 6.61 7.64
N PHE A 330 5.71 6.75 8.55
CA PHE A 330 5.55 5.85 9.69
C PHE A 330 4.14 5.32 9.72
N THR A 331 4.01 4.01 9.93
CA THR A 331 2.73 3.31 10.04
C THR A 331 2.74 2.50 11.32
N LEU A 332 1.76 2.75 12.20
CA LEU A 332 1.44 1.91 13.35
C LEU A 332 0.02 1.39 13.19
N VAL A 333 -0.14 0.06 13.17
CA VAL A 333 -1.44 -0.62 13.21
C VAL A 333 -1.36 -1.69 14.29
N GLN A 334 -2.19 -1.61 15.32
CA GLN A 334 -2.27 -2.63 16.39
C GLN A 334 -3.55 -2.47 17.20
N ASP A 335 -3.90 -3.47 18.01
CA ASP A 335 -5.14 -3.44 18.78
C ASP A 335 -4.99 -2.57 20.04
N ALA A 336 -3.98 -2.85 20.87
CA ALA A 336 -3.78 -2.15 22.13
C ALA A 336 -3.10 -0.79 21.95
N SER A 337 -3.50 0.20 22.75
CA SER A 337 -2.80 1.49 22.80
C SER A 337 -1.48 1.37 23.57
N PRO A 338 -0.35 1.83 23.00
CA PRO A 338 0.86 2.03 23.79
C PRO A 338 0.59 2.97 24.97
N CYS A 339 1.32 2.79 26.07
CA CYS A 339 1.19 3.63 27.25
C CYS A 339 2.55 4.02 27.81
N THR A 340 2.57 5.09 28.60
CA THR A 340 3.72 5.43 29.43
C THR A 340 3.64 4.63 30.72
N PRO A 341 4.72 3.95 31.14
CA PRO A 341 4.76 3.25 32.41
C PRO A 341 4.35 4.17 33.58
N PRO A 342 3.62 3.67 34.59
CA PRO A 342 3.22 4.48 35.74
C PRO A 342 4.43 5.14 36.41
N GLY A 343 4.37 6.45 36.63
CA GLY A 343 5.46 7.22 37.25
C GLY A 343 6.57 7.68 36.29
N ALA A 344 6.59 7.20 35.04
CA ALA A 344 7.48 7.73 34.03
C ALA A 344 6.96 9.07 33.50
N THR A 345 7.85 10.06 33.36
CA THR A 345 7.53 11.34 32.72
C THR A 345 8.14 11.37 31.33
N MET A 346 7.36 11.84 30.36
CA MET A 346 7.82 12.03 28.99
C MET A 346 8.20 13.49 28.74
N PRO A 347 9.28 13.76 28.00
CA PRO A 347 9.55 15.12 27.52
C PRO A 347 8.38 15.58 26.65
N GLN A 348 8.12 16.88 26.59
CA GLN A 348 7.18 17.45 25.64
C GLN A 348 7.95 18.13 24.50
N PRO A 349 7.61 17.87 23.23
CA PRO A 349 6.57 16.94 22.74
C PRO A 349 6.91 15.46 23.01
N ALA A 350 5.89 14.66 23.40
CA ALA A 350 6.04 13.27 23.85
C ALA A 350 6.47 12.31 22.72
N LEU A 351 5.97 12.55 21.52
CA LEU A 351 6.47 11.99 20.27
C LEU A 351 7.02 13.12 19.41
N SER A 352 8.15 12.90 18.75
CA SER A 352 8.70 13.86 17.81
C SER A 352 9.45 13.16 16.68
N SER A 353 9.45 13.79 15.51
CA SER A 353 10.31 13.39 14.40
C SER A 353 10.56 14.61 13.50
N PRO A 354 11.82 14.93 13.17
CA PRO A 354 12.14 16.13 12.40
C PRO A 354 11.76 16.01 10.92
N THR A 355 11.63 14.80 10.38
CA THR A 355 11.54 14.55 8.93
C THR A 355 10.26 13.82 8.49
N LEU A 356 9.46 13.35 9.46
CA LEU A 356 8.24 12.60 9.18
C LEU A 356 7.22 13.44 8.43
N ARG A 357 6.81 12.99 7.25
CA ARG A 357 5.83 13.66 6.37
C ARG A 357 4.46 13.01 6.40
N TYR A 358 4.43 11.69 6.56
CA TYR A 358 3.21 10.90 6.60
C TYR A 358 3.19 10.04 7.85
N LEU A 359 2.11 10.16 8.62
CA LEU A 359 1.85 9.36 9.81
C LEU A 359 0.53 8.59 9.63
N HIS A 360 0.59 7.26 9.74
CA HIS A 360 -0.57 6.40 9.90
C HIS A 360 -0.62 5.90 11.33
N TRP A 361 -1.70 6.23 12.04
CA TRP A 361 -1.92 5.86 13.42
C TRP A 361 -3.26 5.13 13.57
N ASP A 362 -3.22 3.80 13.61
CA ASP A 362 -4.41 2.94 13.71
C ASP A 362 -4.33 2.03 14.95
N VAL A 363 -4.65 2.62 16.09
CA VAL A 363 -4.79 1.92 17.37
C VAL A 363 -6.28 1.64 17.58
N LEU A 364 -6.67 0.37 17.48
CA LEU A 364 -8.08 0.00 17.42
C LEU A 364 -8.83 0.30 18.73
N ILE A 365 -8.24 -0.08 19.87
CA ILE A 365 -8.83 0.13 21.18
C ILE A 365 -8.39 1.52 21.69
N PRO A 366 -9.33 2.44 21.98
CA PRO A 366 -9.00 3.75 22.56
C PRO A 366 -8.11 3.59 23.80
N GLY A 367 -7.12 4.46 23.90
CA GLY A 367 -6.21 4.43 25.05
C GLY A 367 -5.33 5.66 25.12
N PRO A 368 -4.37 5.67 26.05
CA PRO A 368 -3.69 6.88 26.51
C PRO A 368 -2.69 7.46 25.50
N SER A 369 -2.47 6.85 24.33
CA SER A 369 -1.46 7.32 23.37
C SER A 369 -1.95 8.41 22.42
N THR A 370 -3.26 8.49 22.17
CA THR A 370 -3.84 9.45 21.22
C THR A 370 -3.66 10.90 21.68
N ASP A 371 -3.89 11.20 22.96
CA ASP A 371 -3.76 12.56 23.49
C ASP A 371 -2.30 13.06 23.49
N PRO A 372 -1.29 12.28 23.94
CA PRO A 372 0.11 12.63 23.77
C PRO A 372 0.51 12.86 22.31
N LEU A 373 -0.01 12.05 21.38
CA LEU A 373 0.25 12.24 19.95
C LEU A 373 -0.34 13.57 19.44
N ALA A 374 -1.60 13.86 19.80
CA ALA A 374 -2.26 15.10 19.43
C ALA A 374 -1.53 16.33 19.98
N ALA A 375 -1.17 16.29 21.27
CA ALA A 375 -0.41 17.34 21.93
C ALA A 375 0.99 17.52 21.32
N SER A 376 1.62 16.44 20.86
CA SER A 376 2.89 16.49 20.13
C SER A 376 2.77 17.21 18.79
N ILE A 377 1.71 16.93 18.01
CA ILE A 377 1.47 17.60 16.73
C ILE A 377 1.23 19.11 16.96
N GLN A 378 0.40 19.47 17.94
CA GLN A 378 0.13 20.87 18.29
C GLN A 378 1.39 21.64 18.75
N ARG A 379 2.32 20.97 19.45
CA ARG A 379 3.58 21.56 19.93
C ARG A 379 4.73 21.44 18.92
N ALA A 380 4.43 21.31 17.64
CA ALA A 380 5.42 21.23 16.56
C ALA A 380 6.45 20.08 16.73
N GLY A 381 6.06 18.97 17.37
CA GLY A 381 6.90 17.76 17.46
C GLY A 381 7.13 17.07 16.12
N PHE A 382 6.30 17.37 15.12
CA PHE A 382 6.43 16.87 13.75
C PHE A 382 6.44 18.02 12.74
N PRO A 383 7.53 18.80 12.66
CA PRO A 383 7.57 20.02 11.84
C PRO A 383 7.40 19.77 10.33
N ALA A 384 7.72 18.57 9.84
CA ALA A 384 7.61 18.20 8.42
C ALA A 384 6.30 17.46 8.08
N LEU A 385 5.40 17.25 9.05
CA LEU A 385 4.21 16.43 8.87
C LEU A 385 3.20 17.15 7.97
N THR A 386 2.80 16.47 6.89
CA THR A 386 1.79 16.97 5.94
C THR A 386 0.53 16.13 5.94
N THR A 387 0.62 14.86 6.32
CA THR A 387 -0.50 13.92 6.20
C THR A 387 -0.61 13.04 7.43
N LEU A 388 -1.82 13.01 8.02
CA LEU A 388 -2.21 12.14 9.11
C LEU A 388 -3.37 11.24 8.67
N ARG A 389 -3.18 9.92 8.78
CA ARG A 389 -4.24 8.94 8.60
C ARG A 389 -4.50 8.24 9.93
N ALA A 390 -5.69 8.42 10.49
CA ALA A 390 -6.08 7.78 11.74
C ALA A 390 -7.50 7.21 11.66
N PRO A 391 -7.67 5.99 11.10
CA PRO A 391 -8.98 5.36 10.93
C PRO A 391 -9.71 5.12 12.25
N SER A 392 -8.97 4.73 13.30
CA SER A 392 -9.48 4.51 14.65
C SER A 392 -9.47 5.77 15.54
N ASP A 393 -9.60 6.96 14.95
CA ASP A 393 -9.82 8.21 15.69
C ASP A 393 -11.28 8.30 16.15
N HIS A 394 -11.60 7.58 17.23
CA HIS A 394 -12.97 7.41 17.74
C HIS A 394 -13.59 8.71 18.27
N ASP A 395 -12.78 9.56 18.89
CA ASP A 395 -13.25 10.83 19.47
C ASP A 395 -13.02 12.03 18.54
N GLY A 396 -12.27 11.85 17.44
CA GLY A 396 -11.95 12.92 16.50
C GLY A 396 -10.84 13.86 17.00
N VAL A 397 -10.07 13.46 18.02
CA VAL A 397 -9.01 14.28 18.63
C VAL A 397 -7.92 14.57 17.61
N LEU A 398 -7.56 13.58 16.78
CA LEU A 398 -6.56 13.75 15.73
C LEU A 398 -7.12 14.50 14.52
N GLN A 399 -8.40 14.33 14.21
CA GLN A 399 -9.09 15.12 13.19
C GLN A 399 -9.15 16.62 13.56
N ASP A 400 -9.35 16.95 14.84
CA ASP A 400 -9.57 18.33 15.33
C ASP A 400 -8.30 19.21 15.24
N ILE A 401 -7.12 18.61 15.36
CA ILE A 401 -5.84 19.31 15.24
C ILE A 401 -5.36 19.47 13.80
N CYS A 402 -5.98 18.75 12.86
CA CYS A 402 -5.65 18.80 11.44
C CYS A 402 -6.35 19.97 10.73
N ARG A 403 -5.93 20.23 9.49
CA ARG A 403 -6.55 21.22 8.62
C ARG A 403 -8.05 20.91 8.44
N PRO A 404 -8.94 21.90 8.54
CA PRO A 404 -10.38 21.67 8.38
C PRO A 404 -10.75 21.08 7.02
N LEU A 405 -11.55 20.01 7.02
CA LEU A 405 -12.04 19.35 5.81
C LEU A 405 -13.46 19.76 5.45
N ALA A 406 -13.72 19.89 4.15
CA ALA A 406 -15.07 20.13 3.64
C ALA A 406 -15.92 18.84 3.64
N THR A 407 -15.31 17.71 3.32
CA THR A 407 -15.95 16.39 3.31
C THR A 407 -14.91 15.33 3.62
N ALA A 408 -15.29 14.31 4.38
CA ALA A 408 -14.49 13.10 4.62
C ALA A 408 -15.06 11.89 3.86
N ALA A 409 -16.34 11.92 3.47
CA ALA A 409 -16.98 10.86 2.72
C ALA A 409 -16.58 10.91 1.25
N ILE A 410 -16.44 9.73 0.62
CA ILE A 410 -16.23 9.59 -0.83
C ILE A 410 -17.49 8.99 -1.48
N PRO A 411 -17.71 9.14 -2.80
CA PRO A 411 -18.95 8.72 -3.46
C PRO A 411 -19.34 7.24 -3.25
N SER A 412 -18.36 6.35 -3.11
CA SER A 412 -18.60 4.92 -2.85
C SER A 412 -19.18 4.62 -1.46
N ASP A 413 -19.13 5.56 -0.51
CA ASP A 413 -19.71 5.40 0.82
C ASP A 413 -21.24 5.48 0.84
N CYS A 414 -21.79 6.24 -0.12
CA CYS A 414 -23.22 6.47 -0.29
C CYS A 414 -23.93 5.27 -0.93
N ALA A 415 -23.20 4.38 -1.61
CA ALA A 415 -23.76 3.29 -2.42
C ALA A 415 -24.22 2.05 -1.61
N ALA A 416 -24.27 2.09 -0.27
CA ALA A 416 -24.68 0.92 0.53
C ALA A 416 -25.86 1.19 1.48
N SER A 417 -26.83 0.27 1.37
CA SER A 417 -28.10 0.04 2.09
C SER A 417 -28.21 0.51 3.56
N PRO A 418 -29.41 0.89 4.05
CA PRO A 418 -29.68 1.33 5.43
C PRO A 418 -29.56 0.28 6.54
N SER A 419 -29.09 -0.94 6.25
CA SER A 419 -29.16 -2.08 7.19
C SER A 419 -27.76 -2.61 7.55
N ALA A 420 -26.96 -1.83 8.26
CA ALA A 420 -25.86 -2.40 9.05
C ALA A 420 -26.40 -2.64 10.47
N PRO A 421 -26.32 -3.86 11.03
CA PRO A 421 -26.77 -4.13 12.39
C PRO A 421 -25.99 -3.26 13.39
N LEU A 422 -26.68 -2.75 14.41
CA LEU A 422 -26.05 -2.01 15.51
C LEU A 422 -25.06 -2.94 16.23
N PRO A 423 -23.79 -2.51 16.44
CA PRO A 423 -22.82 -3.29 17.18
C PRO A 423 -23.27 -3.46 18.64
N THR A 424 -23.28 -4.71 19.12
CA THR A 424 -23.48 -5.05 20.54
C THR A 424 -22.17 -4.95 21.31
N SER A 425 -22.25 -4.85 22.65
CA SER A 425 -21.11 -4.44 23.48
C SER A 425 -19.87 -5.35 23.51
N ALA A 426 -19.92 -6.50 22.86
CA ALA A 426 -18.77 -7.41 22.72
C ALA A 426 -17.94 -7.17 21.44
N THR A 427 -18.37 -6.26 20.54
CA THR A 427 -17.73 -5.99 19.23
C THR A 427 -17.53 -4.48 18.95
N HIS A 428 -17.15 -3.71 19.97
CA HIS A 428 -17.21 -2.24 19.95
C HIS A 428 -16.18 -1.52 19.07
N TYR A 429 -15.15 -2.18 18.55
CA TYR A 429 -14.12 -1.54 17.72
C TYR A 429 -13.93 -2.33 16.42
N VAL A 430 -14.18 -1.68 15.28
CA VAL A 430 -14.08 -2.27 13.94
C VAL A 430 -13.12 -1.46 13.09
N ARG A 431 -12.10 -2.10 12.52
CA ARG A 431 -11.25 -1.50 11.48
C ARG A 431 -12.00 -1.49 10.15
N SER A 432 -12.64 -0.37 9.81
CA SER A 432 -13.26 -0.14 8.51
C SER A 432 -13.09 1.32 8.11
N LEU A 433 -12.42 1.57 6.97
CA LEU A 433 -12.26 2.94 6.46
C LEU A 433 -13.61 3.58 6.16
N LYS A 434 -14.60 2.81 5.71
CA LYS A 434 -15.94 3.33 5.49
C LYS A 434 -16.59 3.80 6.80
N ALA A 435 -16.46 3.02 7.88
CA ALA A 435 -16.95 3.44 9.19
C ALA A 435 -16.23 4.71 9.68
N ALA A 436 -14.90 4.75 9.55
CA ALA A 436 -14.08 5.90 9.90
C ALA A 436 -14.50 7.18 9.14
N ARG A 437 -14.68 7.08 7.81
CA ARG A 437 -15.12 8.21 6.97
C ARG A 437 -16.50 8.73 7.35
N ARG A 438 -17.44 7.82 7.65
CA ARG A 438 -18.78 8.20 8.14
C ARG A 438 -18.69 8.92 9.48
N ALA A 439 -17.91 8.40 10.43
CA ALA A 439 -17.72 9.05 11.73
C ALA A 439 -17.10 10.45 11.59
N ALA A 440 -16.03 10.58 10.79
CA ALA A 440 -15.39 11.86 10.51
C ALA A 440 -16.34 12.86 9.83
N GLN A 441 -17.18 12.40 8.90
CA GLN A 441 -18.19 13.21 8.23
C GLN A 441 -19.27 13.71 9.20
N VAL A 442 -19.75 12.84 10.09
CA VAL A 442 -20.73 13.22 11.13
C VAL A 442 -20.17 14.33 12.02
N ARG A 443 -18.89 14.26 12.42
CA ARG A 443 -18.25 15.32 13.22
C ARG A 443 -18.19 16.65 12.48
N ILE A 444 -17.84 16.64 11.19
CA ILE A 444 -17.84 17.83 10.33
C ILE A 444 -19.25 18.46 10.29
N GLU A 445 -20.29 17.66 10.11
CA GLU A 445 -21.68 18.12 10.06
C GLU A 445 -22.17 18.66 11.41
N GLN A 446 -21.81 17.99 12.51
CA GLN A 446 -22.13 18.44 13.87
C GLN A 446 -21.44 19.78 14.19
N ALA A 447 -20.17 19.94 13.82
CA ALA A 447 -19.45 21.19 13.99
C ALA A 447 -20.14 22.34 13.22
N ARG A 448 -20.59 22.08 11.98
CA ARG A 448 -21.31 23.07 11.16
C ARG A 448 -22.66 23.51 11.74
N ARG A 449 -23.28 22.71 12.60
CA ARG A 449 -24.53 23.11 13.27
C ARG A 449 -24.28 24.10 14.40
N ARG A 450 -23.06 24.18 14.93
CA ARG A 450 -22.68 25.09 16.01
C ARG A 450 -22.33 26.47 15.44
N PRO A 451 -22.87 27.58 15.98
CA PRO A 451 -22.45 28.92 15.57
C PRO A 451 -21.04 29.20 16.12
N ALA A 452 -20.13 29.69 15.27
CA ALA A 452 -18.78 30.10 15.68
C ALA A 452 -18.68 31.62 15.88
N LEU A 453 -19.18 32.41 14.92
CA LEU A 453 -19.16 33.87 14.99
C LEU A 453 -20.52 34.41 14.57
N LYS A 454 -21.04 35.41 15.28
CA LYS A 454 -22.21 36.17 14.85
C LYS A 454 -21.75 37.58 14.51
N VAL A 455 -21.86 37.95 13.24
CA VAL A 455 -21.61 39.30 12.74
C VAL A 455 -22.96 40.01 12.70
N VAL A 456 -23.07 41.08 13.47
CA VAL A 456 -24.25 41.96 13.51
C VAL A 456 -23.85 43.24 12.80
N VAL A 457 -24.58 43.60 11.74
CA VAL A 457 -24.41 44.86 11.01
C VAL A 457 -25.52 45.79 11.45
N GLU A 458 -25.12 46.90 12.08
CA GLU A 458 -26.00 47.95 12.57
C GLU A 458 -25.86 49.20 11.71
N ASP A 459 -26.99 49.86 11.44
CA ASP A 459 -27.06 51.16 10.77
C ASP A 459 -27.96 52.09 11.60
N GLU A 460 -27.48 53.29 11.92
CA GLU A 460 -28.14 54.29 12.77
C GLU A 460 -28.77 53.75 14.09
N GLY A 461 -28.19 52.69 14.67
CA GLY A 461 -28.67 52.08 15.92
C GLY A 461 -29.74 51.00 15.73
N GLU A 462 -30.12 50.68 14.49
CA GLU A 462 -30.95 49.53 14.16
C GLU A 462 -30.11 48.38 13.56
N VAL A 463 -30.39 47.16 14.02
CA VAL A 463 -29.73 45.97 13.47
C VAL A 463 -30.32 45.62 12.10
N VAL A 464 -29.57 45.92 11.04
CA VAL A 464 -29.98 45.66 9.65
C VAL A 464 -29.77 44.19 9.28
N HIS A 465 -28.61 43.61 9.64
CA HIS A 465 -28.28 42.23 9.27
C HIS A 465 -27.61 41.44 10.40
N LYS A 466 -27.96 40.16 10.49
CA LYS A 466 -27.33 39.19 11.39
C LYS A 466 -26.80 38.02 10.57
N HIS A 467 -25.49 37.92 10.42
CA HIS A 467 -24.82 36.79 9.78
C HIS A 467 -24.21 35.88 10.84
N THR A 468 -24.57 34.59 10.81
CA THR A 468 -23.95 33.59 11.70
C THR A 468 -23.01 32.72 10.90
N LEU A 469 -21.70 32.87 11.13
CA LEU A 469 -20.69 31.95 10.64
C LEU A 469 -20.71 30.68 11.48
N ARG A 470 -20.71 29.54 10.80
CA ARG A 470 -20.75 28.21 11.41
C ARG A 470 -19.36 27.78 11.84
N SER A 471 -19.30 26.91 12.85
CA SER A 471 -18.05 26.27 13.26
C SER A 471 -17.60 25.22 12.25
N PHE A 472 -16.35 24.80 12.39
CA PHE A 472 -15.72 23.77 11.58
C PHE A 472 -15.03 22.75 12.50
N MET A 473 -14.77 21.57 11.95
CA MET A 473 -13.95 20.53 12.59
C MET A 473 -12.52 20.70 12.07
N GLY A 474 -11.53 20.76 12.95
CA GLY A 474 -10.14 21.03 12.58
C GLY A 474 -9.60 22.36 13.11
N THR A 475 -8.31 22.62 12.88
CA THR A 475 -7.59 23.83 13.31
C THR A 475 -7.13 24.65 12.11
N VAL A 476 -7.63 25.89 11.98
CA VAL A 476 -7.21 26.82 10.91
C VAL A 476 -5.73 27.16 11.07
N GLY A 477 -4.97 27.06 9.98
CA GLY A 477 -3.52 27.27 9.98
C GLY A 477 -2.70 26.00 10.21
N SER A 478 -3.34 24.86 10.52
CA SER A 478 -2.66 23.56 10.53
C SER A 478 -2.23 23.15 9.12
N ASN A 479 -0.98 22.72 8.97
CA ASN A 479 -0.42 22.21 7.72
C ASN A 479 -0.64 20.71 7.51
N VAL A 480 -1.30 20.04 8.48
CA VAL A 480 -1.49 18.59 8.47
C VAL A 480 -2.87 18.27 7.88
N GLU A 481 -2.90 17.47 6.82
CA GLU A 481 -4.13 16.98 6.20
C GLU A 481 -4.57 15.66 6.81
N TYR A 482 -5.84 15.59 7.23
CA TYR A 482 -6.43 14.35 7.74
C TYR A 482 -7.03 13.54 6.59
N VAL A 483 -6.48 12.36 6.30
CA VAL A 483 -6.79 11.56 5.11
C VAL A 483 -7.28 10.16 5.52
N LEU A 484 -8.36 9.69 4.90
CA LEU A 484 -8.97 8.37 5.14
C LEU A 484 -9.12 7.55 3.83
N GLU A 485 -8.20 7.73 2.90
CA GLU A 485 -8.14 6.97 1.66
C GLU A 485 -7.41 5.62 1.86
N PRO A 486 -7.78 4.54 1.16
CA PRO A 486 -7.07 3.28 1.22
C PRO A 486 -5.74 3.30 0.43
N ASP A 487 -4.78 2.45 0.80
CA ASP A 487 -3.56 2.22 0.00
C ASP A 487 -3.86 1.55 -1.36
N VAL A 488 -4.96 0.81 -1.45
CA VAL A 488 -5.49 0.23 -2.70
C VAL A 488 -6.86 0.80 -2.96
N GLU A 489 -7.05 1.42 -4.12
CA GLU A 489 -8.36 1.92 -4.53
C GLU A 489 -9.44 0.83 -4.44
N GLY A 490 -10.55 1.16 -3.78
CA GLY A 490 -11.67 0.24 -3.57
C GLY A 490 -11.52 -0.72 -2.38
N SER A 491 -10.39 -0.73 -1.67
CA SER A 491 -10.23 -1.46 -0.41
C SER A 491 -10.99 -0.76 0.74
N ASP A 492 -11.59 -1.55 1.64
CA ASP A 492 -12.12 -1.03 2.92
C ASP A 492 -11.04 -0.97 4.02
N ASP A 493 -9.90 -1.64 3.80
CA ASP A 493 -8.75 -1.60 4.70
C ASP A 493 -7.85 -0.40 4.36
N ALA A 494 -7.37 0.27 5.41
CA ALA A 494 -6.48 1.43 5.29
C ALA A 494 -5.07 1.05 4.85
N VAL A 495 -4.54 -0.04 5.42
CA VAL A 495 -3.25 -0.63 5.05
C VAL A 495 -3.50 -1.92 4.30
N MET A 496 -2.79 -2.12 3.20
CA MET A 496 -2.89 -3.36 2.45
C MET A 496 -2.29 -4.54 3.23
N GLY A 497 -3.13 -5.52 3.57
CA GLY A 497 -2.68 -6.75 4.21
C GLY A 497 -1.92 -7.67 3.27
N ILE A 498 -1.00 -8.48 3.81
CA ILE A 498 -0.21 -9.44 3.04
C ILE A 498 -1.08 -10.44 2.28
N ARG A 499 -2.21 -10.86 2.86
CA ARG A 499 -3.16 -11.78 2.20
C ARG A 499 -3.73 -11.19 0.91
N ASN A 500 -3.92 -9.87 0.85
CA ASN A 500 -4.45 -9.18 -0.34
C ASN A 500 -3.38 -9.07 -1.43
N LEU A 501 -2.15 -8.71 -1.06
CA LEU A 501 -0.98 -8.80 -1.95
C LEU A 501 -0.84 -10.21 -2.51
N LEU A 502 -0.85 -11.19 -1.61
CA LEU A 502 -0.70 -12.58 -1.95
C LEU A 502 -1.85 -13.08 -2.78
N LYS A 503 -3.10 -12.62 -2.68
CA LYS A 503 -4.21 -13.02 -3.56
C LYS A 503 -4.23 -12.30 -4.90
N GLY A 504 -3.39 -11.28 -5.10
CA GLY A 504 -3.42 -10.45 -6.32
C GLY A 504 -4.67 -9.58 -6.43
N THR A 505 -5.35 -9.31 -5.30
CA THR A 505 -6.60 -8.54 -5.27
C THR A 505 -6.40 -7.02 -5.35
N GLY A 506 -5.17 -6.57 -5.57
CA GLY A 506 -4.84 -5.16 -5.83
C GLY A 506 -5.31 -4.69 -7.20
N THR A 507 -6.60 -4.78 -7.49
CA THR A 507 -7.15 -4.24 -8.73
C THR A 507 -7.20 -2.72 -8.66
N VAL A 508 -6.27 -2.04 -9.33
CA VAL A 508 -6.50 -0.65 -9.77
C VAL A 508 -7.61 -0.71 -10.81
N VAL A 509 -8.80 -0.24 -10.47
CA VAL A 509 -9.90 -0.14 -11.44
C VAL A 509 -9.55 1.02 -12.37
N GLY A 510 -8.94 0.71 -13.52
CA GLY A 510 -8.74 1.70 -14.57
C GLY A 510 -10.08 2.28 -15.02
N GLU A 511 -10.12 3.60 -15.20
CA GLU A 511 -11.27 4.39 -15.65
C GLU A 511 -12.17 3.64 -16.64
N VAL A 512 -13.45 3.57 -16.29
CA VAL A 512 -14.50 3.24 -17.25
C VAL A 512 -14.60 4.43 -18.20
N CYS A 513 -14.00 4.32 -19.39
CA CYS A 513 -14.28 5.25 -20.48
C CYS A 513 -15.76 5.11 -20.88
N VAL A 514 -16.64 5.85 -20.23
CA VAL A 514 -18.01 6.04 -20.69
C VAL A 514 -17.94 7.10 -21.79
N GLY A 515 -17.75 6.64 -23.04
CA GLY A 515 -17.91 7.49 -24.21
C GLY A 515 -19.36 7.95 -24.28
N ALA A 516 -19.61 9.19 -23.85
CA ALA A 516 -20.86 9.89 -24.07
C ALA A 516 -21.03 10.12 -25.59
N GLY A 517 -22.05 9.52 -26.17
CA GLY A 517 -22.51 9.77 -27.53
C GLY A 517 -24.03 9.83 -27.54
N GLY A 518 -24.57 11.04 -27.51
CA GLY A 518 -25.99 11.30 -27.75
C GLY A 518 -26.34 11.15 -29.23
N GLY A 519 -27.59 10.78 -29.52
CA GLY A 519 -28.15 10.72 -30.86
C GLY A 519 -29.26 9.68 -30.98
N GLY A 520 -30.51 10.14 -31.10
CA GLY A 520 -31.71 9.31 -31.15
C GLY A 520 -31.85 8.43 -32.39
N GLY A 521 -32.70 7.41 -32.27
CA GLY A 521 -33.10 6.53 -33.35
C GLY A 521 -33.65 5.21 -32.81
N GLU A 522 -34.98 5.09 -32.76
CA GLU A 522 -35.67 3.82 -32.53
C GLU A 522 -35.32 2.85 -33.68
N GLY A 523 -34.64 1.77 -33.33
CA GLY A 523 -34.28 0.70 -34.27
C GLY A 523 -33.83 -0.53 -33.49
N SER A 524 -34.68 -1.56 -33.48
CA SER A 524 -34.41 -2.86 -32.90
C SER A 524 -33.24 -3.53 -33.62
N GLY A 525 -32.06 -3.51 -32.99
CA GLY A 525 -30.85 -4.17 -33.47
C GLY A 525 -30.01 -4.65 -32.28
N LYS A 526 -29.77 -5.96 -32.21
CA LYS A 526 -28.96 -6.63 -31.19
C LYS A 526 -27.58 -5.96 -31.08
N LYS A 527 -27.39 -5.12 -30.06
CA LYS A 527 -26.06 -4.60 -29.68
C LYS A 527 -25.26 -5.73 -29.03
N GLY A 528 -24.26 -6.24 -29.73
CA GLY A 528 -23.22 -7.07 -29.13
C GLY A 528 -22.52 -6.28 -28.04
N GLY A 529 -22.70 -6.69 -26.79
CA GLY A 529 -21.97 -6.12 -25.67
C GLY A 529 -20.50 -6.48 -25.78
N HIS A 530 -19.66 -5.52 -26.13
CA HIS A 530 -18.23 -5.65 -25.88
C HIS A 530 -18.04 -5.67 -24.36
N ALA A 531 -17.71 -6.84 -23.81
CA ALA A 531 -17.36 -6.98 -22.41
C ALA A 531 -16.25 -5.98 -22.08
N ALA A 532 -16.48 -5.14 -21.07
CA ALA A 532 -15.48 -4.21 -20.57
C ALA A 532 -14.21 -5.00 -20.24
N ARG A 533 -13.11 -4.68 -20.94
CA ARG A 533 -11.84 -5.36 -20.75
C ARG A 533 -11.22 -4.82 -19.47
N ARG A 534 -11.44 -5.52 -18.34
CA ARG A 534 -10.86 -5.18 -17.05
C ARG A 534 -9.33 -5.12 -17.21
N ARG A 535 -8.74 -3.94 -17.06
CA ARG A 535 -7.27 -3.82 -16.99
C ARG A 535 -6.87 -4.23 -15.59
N GLU A 536 -6.28 -5.42 -15.47
CA GLU A 536 -5.71 -5.90 -14.21
C GLU A 536 -4.38 -5.19 -13.98
N GLY A 537 -4.36 -4.24 -13.02
CA GLY A 537 -3.11 -3.68 -12.51
C GLY A 537 -2.45 -4.67 -11.55
N VAL A 538 -1.20 -5.06 -11.83
CA VAL A 538 -0.37 -5.75 -10.85
C VAL A 538 0.30 -4.69 -9.99
N LEU A 539 0.12 -4.75 -8.67
CA LEU A 539 0.73 -3.81 -7.74
C LEU A 539 2.25 -3.96 -7.74
N GLU A 540 2.98 -2.85 -7.83
CA GLU A 540 4.42 -2.82 -7.60
C GLU A 540 4.71 -3.07 -6.12
N LEU A 541 5.59 -4.04 -5.82
CA LEU A 541 5.94 -4.40 -4.43
C LEU A 541 6.47 -3.20 -3.63
N GLN A 542 7.11 -2.23 -4.27
CA GLN A 542 7.59 -1.02 -3.60
C GLN A 542 6.46 -0.19 -2.95
N LYS A 543 5.24 -0.21 -3.51
CA LYS A 543 4.08 0.49 -2.92
C LYS A 543 3.54 -0.20 -1.67
N PHE A 544 4.00 -1.41 -1.38
CA PHE A 544 3.58 -2.20 -0.24
C PHE A 544 4.37 -1.88 1.05
N PHE A 545 5.50 -1.18 0.93
CA PHE A 545 6.45 -0.92 2.02
C PHE A 545 6.17 0.35 2.82
#